data_AF-A0A1H1IQI2-F1
#
_entry.id   AF-A0A1H1IQI2-F1
#
_cell.length_a   1.000
_cell.length_b   1.000
_cell.length_c   1.000
_cell.angle_alpha   90.00
_cell.angle_beta   90.00
_cell.angle_gamma   90.00
#
_symmetry.space_group_name_H-M   'P 1'
#
loop_
_entity.id
_entity.type
_entity.pdbx_description
1 polymer ?
#
loop_
_entity_poly.entity_id
_entity_poly.type
_entity_poly.pdbx_seq_one_letter_code
_entity_poly.pdbx_strand_id
1 'polypeptide(L)'
;MTDDISVVLLGSGLLNPFGILIAAYMGYYANQKAKIFIAGFAAAALSLFLEGVLELVGIQMPWDPEVGPLALFPFRFATGIVVSAIAMKIGAKRRQSHR
;
A
#
# COMPACT_ATOMS: atom_id res chain seq x y z
N MET A 1 1.50 4.33 25.73
CA MET A 1 1.58 5.74 25.24
C MET A 1 2.49 5.89 24.02
N THR A 2 3.67 5.24 23.96
CA THR A 2 4.49 5.15 22.73
C THR A 2 4.12 3.97 21.82
N ASP A 3 3.39 2.98 22.34
CA ASP A 3 2.99 1.78 21.59
C ASP A 3 1.77 2.04 20.67
N ASP A 4 0.85 2.91 21.09
CA ASP A 4 -0.38 3.23 20.37
C ASP A 4 -0.11 3.95 19.03
N ILE A 5 0.86 4.88 19.04
CA ILE A 5 1.29 5.61 17.84
C ILE A 5 1.93 4.66 16.83
N SER A 6 2.67 3.66 17.31
CA SER A 6 3.31 2.66 16.46
C SER A 6 2.28 1.76 15.78
N VAL A 7 1.26 1.30 16.51
CA VAL A 7 0.19 0.45 15.94
C VAL A 7 -0.77 1.23 15.04
N VAL A 8 -1.00 2.52 15.29
CA VAL A 8 -1.85 3.36 14.44
C VAL A 8 -1.12 3.84 13.18
N LEU A 9 0.12 4.34 13.29
CA LEU A 9 0.90 4.74 12.11
C LEU A 9 1.34 3.54 11.28
N LEU A 10 1.80 2.45 11.89
CA LEU A 10 2.18 1.25 11.14
C LEU A 10 0.95 0.44 10.74
N GLY A 11 -0.08 0.30 11.57
CA GLY A 11 -1.20 -0.63 11.31
C GLY A 11 -2.37 -0.07 10.49
N SER A 12 -2.75 1.21 10.61
CA SER A 12 -3.96 1.72 9.93
C SER A 12 -3.69 2.64 8.73
N GLY A 13 -2.57 3.38 8.77
CA GLY A 13 -2.17 4.33 7.73
C GLY A 13 -1.08 3.83 6.78
N LEU A 14 0.09 3.40 7.31
CA LEU A 14 1.22 3.04 6.47
C LEU A 14 1.21 1.59 5.99
N LEU A 15 0.98 0.59 6.83
CA LEU A 15 1.02 -0.83 6.42
C LEU A 15 -0.38 -1.37 6.22
N ASN A 16 -1.19 -0.75 5.36
CA ASN A 16 -2.39 -1.45 4.91
C ASN A 16 -1.94 -2.73 4.20
N PRO A 17 -2.25 -3.94 4.72
CA PRO A 17 -1.73 -5.19 4.19
C PRO A 17 -2.16 -5.41 2.73
N PHE A 18 -3.35 -4.91 2.35
CA PHE A 18 -3.83 -4.95 0.98
C PHE A 18 -3.05 -3.99 0.08
N GLY A 19 -2.79 -2.77 0.55
CA GLY A 19 -1.96 -1.80 -0.15
C GLY A 19 -0.55 -2.34 -0.42
N ILE A 20 0.05 -3.02 0.56
CA ILE A 20 1.36 -3.66 0.42
C ILE A 20 1.32 -4.80 -0.60
N LEU A 21 0.33 -5.68 -0.52
CA LEU A 21 0.21 -6.81 -1.46
C LEU A 21 0.05 -6.33 -2.91
N ILE A 22 -0.81 -5.33 -3.14
CA ILE A 22 -1.07 -4.75 -4.45
C ILE A 22 0.18 -4.02 -4.98
N ALA A 23 0.81 -3.20 -4.14
CA ALA A 23 2.04 -2.49 -4.48
C ALA A 23 3.19 -3.45 -4.76
N ALA A 24 3.35 -4.50 -3.96
CA ALA A 24 4.39 -5.50 -4.15
C ALA A 24 4.18 -6.29 -5.43
N TYR A 25 2.94 -6.72 -5.71
CA TYR A 25 2.59 -7.44 -6.92
C TYR A 25 2.82 -6.58 -8.18
N MET A 26 2.26 -5.37 -8.24
CA MET A 26 2.44 -4.48 -9.38
C MET A 26 3.89 -3.99 -9.53
N GLY A 27 4.56 -3.68 -8.42
CA GLY A 27 5.95 -3.25 -8.38
C GLY A 27 6.92 -4.32 -8.88
N TYR A 28 6.67 -5.60 -8.58
CA TYR A 28 7.51 -6.71 -9.05
C TYR A 28 7.53 -6.83 -10.58
N TYR A 29 6.42 -6.52 -11.25
CA TYR A 29 6.30 -6.51 -12.71
C TYR A 29 6.63 -5.15 -13.35
N ALA A 30 6.84 -4.11 -12.54
CA ALA A 30 7.26 -2.81 -13.06
C ALA A 30 8.63 -2.95 -13.75
N ASN A 31 8.74 -2.35 -14.95
CA ASN A 31 9.96 -2.36 -15.75
C ASN A 31 10.52 -0.94 -15.99
N GLN A 32 9.80 0.08 -15.53
CA GLN A 32 10.13 1.49 -15.71
C GLN A 32 9.73 2.26 -14.46
N LYS A 33 10.49 3.32 -14.14
CA LYS A 33 10.25 4.16 -12.96
C LYS A 33 8.87 4.82 -12.96
N ALA A 34 8.34 5.18 -14.14
CA ALA A 34 6.99 5.73 -14.27
C ALA A 34 5.89 4.75 -13.79
N LYS A 35 6.11 3.43 -13.94
CA LYS A 35 5.15 2.40 -13.53
C LYS A 35 5.07 2.24 -12.01
N ILE A 36 6.05 2.76 -11.25
CA ILE A 36 6.03 2.77 -9.78
C ILE A 36 4.95 3.74 -9.27
N PHE A 37 4.81 4.91 -9.90
CA PHE A 37 3.77 5.87 -9.52
C PHE A 37 2.37 5.30 -9.79
N ILE A 38 2.19 4.60 -10.91
CA ILE A 38 0.93 3.92 -11.23
C ILE A 38 0.66 2.79 -10.23
N ALA A 39 1.66 1.98 -9.89
CA ALA A 39 1.54 0.92 -8.90
C ALA A 39 1.21 1.47 -7.49
N GLY A 40 1.85 2.57 -7.09
CA GLY A 40 1.54 3.25 -5.83
C GLY A 40 0.15 3.87 -5.80
N PHE A 41 -0.28 4.47 -6.92
CA PHE A 41 -1.64 5.02 -7.07
C PHE A 41 -2.69 3.92 -7.01
N ALA A 42 -2.48 2.84 -7.76
CA ALA A 42 -3.37 1.68 -7.77
C ALA A 42 -3.46 1.04 -6.38
N ALA A 43 -2.33 0.88 -5.68
CA ALA A 43 -2.29 0.35 -4.32
C ALA A 43 -3.10 1.22 -3.35
N ALA A 44 -2.94 2.54 -3.40
CA ALA A 44 -3.69 3.47 -2.55
C ALA A 44 -5.18 3.47 -2.86
N ALA A 45 -5.55 3.58 -4.14
CA ALA A 45 -6.94 3.63 -4.58
C ALA A 45 -7.68 2.32 -4.30
N LEU A 46 -7.09 1.16 -4.63
CA LEU A 46 -7.70 -0.14 -4.39
C LEU A 46 -7.80 -0.46 -2.89
N SER A 47 -6.80 -0.08 -2.11
CA SER A 47 -6.83 -0.24 -0.65
C SER A 47 -7.97 0.56 -0.01
N LEU A 48 -8.15 1.82 -0.41
CA LEU A 48 -9.27 2.66 0.06
C LEU A 48 -10.62 2.15 -0.43
N PHE A 49 -10.68 1.68 -1.68
CA PHE A 49 -11.92 1.13 -2.23
C PHE A 49 -12.33 -0.14 -1.49
N LEU A 50 -11.39 -1.04 -1.18
CA LEU A 50 -11.66 -2.24 -0.40
C LEU A 50 -12.19 -1.88 1.00
N GLU A 51 -11.57 -0.90 1.64
CA GLU A 51 -11.96 -0.46 2.97
C GLU A 51 -13.35 0.19 2.97
N GLY A 52 -13.64 1.07 2.02
CA GLY A 52 -14.98 1.64 1.87
C GLY A 52 -16.05 0.60 1.54
N VAL A 53 -15.71 -0.45 0.77
CA VAL A 53 -16.62 -1.58 0.52
C VAL A 53 -16.85 -2.40 1.79
N LEU A 54 -15.82 -2.63 2.60
CA LEU A 54 -15.94 -3.38 3.86
C LEU A 54 -16.74 -2.59 4.91
N GLU A 55 -16.56 -1.27 4.96
CA GLU A 55 -17.36 -0.34 5.77
C GLU A 55 -18.84 -0.38 5.34
N LEU A 56 -19.12 -0.37 4.03
CA LEU A 56 -20.49 -0.50 3.49
C LEU A 56 -21.15 -1.85 3.84
N VAL A 57 -20.37 -2.92 3.96
CA VAL A 57 -20.85 -4.26 4.36
C VAL A 57 -20.98 -4.38 5.89
N GLY A 58 -20.57 -3.36 6.65
CA GLY A 58 -20.65 -3.33 8.11
C GLY A 58 -19.54 -4.14 8.80
N ILE A 59 -18.46 -4.48 8.10
CA ILE A 59 -17.31 -5.17 8.65
C ILE A 59 -16.35 -4.11 9.19
N GLN A 60 -16.41 -3.86 10.49
CA GLN A 60 -15.43 -3.01 11.18
C GLN A 60 -14.08 -3.70 11.20
N MET A 61 -13.11 -3.17 10.46
CA MET A 61 -11.74 -3.62 10.55
C MET A 61 -11.09 -3.05 11.81
N PRO A 62 -10.17 -3.79 12.47
CA PRO A 62 -9.48 -3.32 13.69
C PRO A 62 -8.58 -2.09 13.46
N TRP A 63 -8.45 -1.64 12.21
CA TRP A 63 -7.70 -0.48 11.78
C TRP A 63 -8.62 0.58 11.15
N ASP A 64 -9.79 0.80 11.74
CA ASP A 64 -10.75 1.81 11.29
C ASP A 64 -10.28 3.19 11.74
N PRO A 65 -9.72 4.03 10.86
CA PRO A 65 -9.18 5.32 11.26
C PRO A 65 -10.34 6.29 11.40
N GLU A 66 -10.42 7.05 12.51
CA GLU A 66 -11.40 8.15 12.67
C GLU A 66 -11.22 9.30 11.65
N VAL A 67 -10.33 9.15 10.68
CA VAL A 67 -10.01 10.12 9.65
C VAL A 67 -10.54 9.68 8.30
N GLY A 68 -11.12 10.61 7.55
CA GLY A 68 -11.76 10.30 6.27
C GLY A 68 -10.81 9.66 5.24
N PRO A 69 -11.35 8.86 4.29
CA PRO A 69 -10.55 8.14 3.29
C PRO A 69 -9.59 9.02 2.48
N LEU A 70 -9.99 10.26 2.18
CA LEU A 70 -9.14 11.21 1.46
C LEU A 70 -7.93 11.68 2.28
N ALA A 71 -8.03 11.72 3.60
CA ALA A 71 -6.90 12.08 4.47
C ALA A 71 -5.84 10.99 4.52
N LEU A 72 -6.25 9.72 4.36
CA LEU A 72 -5.35 8.55 4.35
C LEU A 72 -4.66 8.36 3.00
N PHE A 73 -5.24 8.87 1.91
CA PHE A 73 -4.75 8.69 0.55
C PHE A 73 -3.27 9.04 0.35
N PRO A 74 -2.74 10.21 0.79
CA PRO A 74 -1.34 10.57 0.55
C PRO A 74 -0.37 9.62 1.25
N PHE A 75 -0.72 9.15 2.45
CA PHE A 75 0.09 8.19 3.21
C PHE A 75 0.10 6.83 2.54
N ARG A 76 -1.06 6.33 2.12
CA ARG A 76 -1.18 5.06 1.39
C ARG A 76 -0.48 5.10 0.04
N PHE A 77 -0.51 6.25 -0.64
CA PHE A 77 0.21 6.47 -1.87
C PHE A 77 1.72 6.46 -1.65
N ALA A 78 2.22 7.15 -0.62
CA ALA A 78 3.62 7.14 -0.25
C ALA A 78 4.11 5.72 0.08
N THR A 79 3.38 4.96 0.90
CA THR A 79 3.69 3.55 1.17
C THR A 79 3.64 2.72 -0.11
N GLY A 80 2.61 2.90 -0.94
CA GLY A 80 2.46 2.19 -2.21
C GLY A 80 3.65 2.41 -3.14
N ILE A 81 4.19 3.63 -3.21
CA ILE A 81 5.42 3.93 -3.96
C ILE A 81 6.63 3.21 -3.36
N VAL A 82 6.82 3.30 -2.04
CA VAL A 82 7.98 2.70 -1.35
C VAL A 82 7.98 1.18 -1.55
N VAL A 83 6.85 0.53 -1.32
CA VAL A 83 6.70 -0.93 -1.49
C VAL A 83 6.88 -1.33 -2.94
N SER A 84 6.29 -0.59 -3.88
CA SER A 84 6.45 -0.86 -5.31
C SER A 84 7.91 -0.72 -5.76
N ALA A 85 8.63 0.27 -5.25
CA ALA A 85 10.04 0.48 -5.55
C ALA A 85 10.92 -0.66 -4.99
N ILE A 86 10.65 -1.12 -3.77
CA ILE A 86 11.34 -2.28 -3.16
C ILE A 86 11.07 -3.55 -3.97
N ALA A 87 9.81 -3.83 -4.31
CA ALA A 87 9.42 -5.00 -5.08
C ALA A 87 10.03 -4.99 -6.50
N MET A 88 10.08 -3.82 -7.14
CA MET A 88 10.73 -3.66 -8.44
C MET A 88 12.23 -3.97 -8.35
N LYS A 89 12.91 -3.48 -7.30
CA LYS A 89 14.34 -3.76 -7.08
C LYS A 89 14.61 -5.26 -6.90
N ILE A 90 13.73 -5.96 -6.16
CA ILE A 90 13.81 -7.42 -5.96
C ILE A 90 13.58 -8.15 -7.30
N GLY A 91 12.53 -7.78 -8.05
CA GLY A 91 12.21 -8.37 -9.35
C GLY A 91 13.30 -8.15 -10.40
N ALA A 92 13.92 -6.96 -10.43
CA ALA A 92 15.03 -6.65 -11.31
C ALA A 92 16.27 -7.49 -10.99
N LYS A 93 16.61 -7.65 -9.70
CA LYS A 93 17.75 -8.47 -9.26
C LYS A 93 17.56 -9.94 -9.63
N ARG A 94 16.34 -10.47 -9.53
CA ARG A 94 16.00 -11.85 -9.95
C ARG A 94 16.16 -12.06 -11.47
N ARG A 95 15.75 -11.09 -12.29
CA ARG A 95 15.89 -11.16 -13.75
C ARG A 95 17.35 -11.07 -14.22
N GLN A 96 18.21 -10.37 -13.48
CA GLN A 96 19.64 -10.32 -13.74
C GLN A 96 20.36 -11.61 -13.33
N SER A 97 19.89 -12.30 -12.28
CA SER A 97 20.49 -13.57 -11.82
C SER A 97 20.18 -14.77 -12.72
N HIS A 98 19.25 -14.64 -13.66
CA HIS A 98 18.86 -15.69 -14.62
C HIS A 98 19.35 -15.40 -16.06
N ARG A 99 20.23 -14.40 -16.23
CA ARG A 99 20.97 -14.14 -17.48
C ARG A 99 22.43 -14.45 -17.27
#